data_AF-A0A6Q2YTD4-F1
#
_entry.id   AF-A0A6Q2YTD4-F1
#
_cell.length_a   1.000
_cell.length_b   1.000
_cell.length_c   1.000
_cell.angle_alpha   90.00
_cell.angle_beta   90.00
_cell.angle_gamma   90.00
#
_symmetry.space_group_name_H-M   'P 1'
#
loop_
_entity.id
_entity.type
_entity.pdbx_description
1 polymer ?
#
loop_
_entity_poly.entity_id
_entity_poly.type
_entity_poly.pdbx_seq_one_letter_code
_entity_poly.pdbx_strand_id
1 'polypeptide(L)'
;MVMSLRVSELQVLLGYAGRNKHGRKHELLTKALHLLKAGCSPAVQMKVKELYRRRFPTKMVSPVDLAVPGVHSTSSLPGGLTALGFDGHGSPSPLSLPVSLLGPKHELGLPLLPPSLHPVHPDIKLQRLPFYDVLDELIKPTSLATDNSQRFQETCYAFALTPQQVQQISSSMDISGTKCDFAVQVQLRFCLSETSCPQEDHFPSNLCVKVNSKPCNLPGYLPPTKNGVEPKRPSRPINITSLVRLSTTVPNTIVVSWTLEIGRSFSMAVYLVRQQTSTTLLQRLRAKGIRNPDHSRALIKEKLTADPDSEIATTSLRVSLLCPLGKMRLLIPCRALTCSHLQCFDATLYIQMNEKKPTWVCPVCDKKAPYEHLIIDGLFMEILNSCVDCDEIQFKEDGNWYPMRSKKEVTEVSASFNGDDGSYSIDFN
;
A
#
# COMPACT_ATOMS: atom_id res chain seq x y z
N MET A 1 29.05 13.51 -6.24
CA MET A 1 28.18 12.64 -5.39
C MET A 1 26.88 13.33 -4.98
N VAL A 2 26.89 14.52 -4.37
CA VAL A 2 25.63 15.17 -3.92
C VAL A 2 24.74 15.64 -5.08
N MET A 3 25.32 16.13 -6.18
CA MET A 3 24.55 16.60 -7.36
C MET A 3 23.72 15.50 -8.04
N SER A 4 24.09 14.23 -7.87
CA SER A 4 23.34 13.10 -8.42
C SER A 4 22.21 12.61 -7.51
N LEU A 5 22.03 13.18 -6.31
CA LEU A 5 20.98 12.77 -5.37
C LEU A 5 19.58 13.26 -5.82
N ARG A 6 18.55 12.48 -5.48
CA ARG A 6 17.12 12.85 -5.72
C ARG A 6 16.66 13.74 -4.58
N VAL A 7 15.51 14.39 -4.77
CA VAL A 7 14.83 15.19 -3.74
C VAL A 7 14.73 14.42 -2.42
N SER A 8 14.20 13.20 -2.43
CA SER A 8 14.04 12.38 -1.21
C SER A 8 15.36 12.13 -0.46
N GLU A 9 16.48 11.95 -1.16
CA GLU A 9 17.78 11.71 -0.52
C GLU A 9 18.44 13.00 -0.05
N LEU A 10 18.25 14.11 -0.77
CA LEU A 10 18.65 15.43 -0.28
C LEU A 10 17.88 15.79 0.99
N GLN A 11 16.61 15.42 1.07
CA GLN A 11 15.79 15.57 2.28
C GLN A 11 16.29 14.70 3.43
N VAL A 12 16.70 13.45 3.15
CA VAL A 12 17.31 12.56 4.15
C VAL A 12 18.66 13.11 4.63
N LEU A 13 19.51 13.60 3.72
CA LEU A 13 20.81 14.19 4.06
C LEU A 13 20.65 15.46 4.90
N LEU A 14 19.75 16.36 4.51
CA LEU A 14 19.48 17.59 5.24
C LEU A 14 18.81 17.31 6.59
N GLY A 15 17.88 16.36 6.65
CA GLY A 15 17.27 15.91 7.90
C GLY A 15 18.30 15.29 8.86
N TYR A 16 19.22 14.49 8.34
CA TYR A 16 20.34 13.93 9.12
C TYR A 16 21.26 15.02 9.68
N ALA A 17 21.45 16.12 8.94
CA ALA A 17 22.23 17.27 9.38
C ALA A 17 21.44 18.32 10.18
N GLY A 18 20.19 18.02 10.57
CA GLY A 18 19.33 18.95 11.32
C GLY A 18 18.93 20.21 10.55
N ARG A 19 18.94 20.17 9.22
CA ARG A 19 18.58 21.29 8.34
C ARG A 19 17.17 21.13 7.76
N ASN A 20 16.61 22.25 7.31
CA ASN A 20 15.30 22.28 6.67
C ASN A 20 15.26 21.40 5.41
N LYS A 21 14.32 20.45 5.39
CA LYS A 21 14.11 19.43 4.35
C LYS A 21 13.03 19.78 3.31
N HIS A 22 12.49 20.99 3.32
CA HIS A 22 11.47 21.45 2.37
C HIS A 22 12.08 22.38 1.32
N GLY A 23 11.54 22.29 0.10
CA GLY A 23 11.97 23.09 -1.04
C GLY A 23 12.06 22.29 -2.34
N ARG A 24 12.25 23.02 -3.44
CA ARG A 24 12.49 22.42 -4.77
C ARG A 24 13.88 21.78 -4.81
N LYS A 25 14.11 20.86 -5.76
CA LYS A 25 15.39 20.13 -5.89
C LYS A 25 16.61 21.05 -5.88
N HIS A 26 16.54 22.17 -6.61
CA HIS A 26 17.65 23.13 -6.68
C HIS A 26 17.93 23.79 -5.33
N GLU A 27 16.89 24.18 -4.57
CA GLU A 27 17.03 24.76 -3.23
C GLU A 27 17.64 23.77 -2.23
N LEU A 28 17.17 22.51 -2.23
CA LEU A 28 17.72 21.45 -1.38
C LEU A 28 19.18 21.14 -1.76
N LEU A 29 19.50 21.18 -3.04
CA LEU A 29 20.86 20.98 -3.53
C LEU A 29 21.78 22.11 -3.09
N THR A 30 21.35 23.37 -3.21
CA THR A 30 22.10 24.54 -2.74
C THR A 30 22.37 24.46 -1.24
N LYS A 31 21.36 24.09 -0.44
CA LYS A 31 21.52 23.86 1.01
C LYS A 31 22.52 22.74 1.32
N ALA A 32 22.45 21.62 0.59
CA ALA A 32 23.37 20.50 0.77
C ALA A 32 24.81 20.84 0.34
N LEU A 33 25.00 21.67 -0.68
CA LEU A 33 26.33 22.15 -1.10
C LEU A 33 26.91 23.15 -0.09
N HIS A 34 26.07 24.02 0.48
CA HIS A 34 26.50 24.94 1.56
C HIS A 34 26.95 24.14 2.79
N LEU A 35 26.20 23.11 3.17
CA LEU A 35 26.56 22.18 4.25
C LEU A 35 27.93 21.52 4.04
N LEU A 36 28.30 21.23 2.78
CA LEU A 36 29.61 20.66 2.47
C LEU A 36 30.75 21.69 2.51
N LYS A 37 30.49 22.96 2.17
CA LYS A 37 31.49 24.04 2.15
C LYS A 37 31.80 24.60 3.55
N ALA A 38 30.85 24.57 4.48
CA ALA A 38 30.98 25.19 5.81
C ALA A 38 31.72 24.32 6.86
N GLY A 39 32.64 23.43 6.46
CA GLY A 39 33.33 22.52 7.38
C GLY A 39 32.51 21.27 7.73
N CYS A 40 32.29 20.41 6.73
CA CYS A 40 31.44 19.23 6.83
C CYS A 40 31.93 18.21 7.88
N SER A 41 31.06 17.77 8.78
CA SER A 41 31.39 16.71 9.75
C SER A 41 31.64 15.37 9.03
N PRO A 42 32.57 14.53 9.52
CA PRO A 42 32.83 13.21 8.93
C PRO A 42 31.57 12.35 8.79
N ALA A 43 30.63 12.49 9.73
CA ALA A 43 29.34 11.81 9.72
C ALA A 43 28.48 12.18 8.49
N VAL A 44 28.42 13.47 8.13
CA VAL A 44 27.68 13.94 6.94
C VAL A 44 28.34 13.44 5.65
N GLN A 45 29.68 13.43 5.58
CA GLN A 45 30.39 12.86 4.43
C GLN A 45 30.12 11.37 4.24
N MET A 46 30.10 10.60 5.34
CA MET A 46 29.74 9.19 5.32
C MET A 46 28.30 8.97 4.86
N LYS A 47 27.37 9.83 5.29
CA LYS A 47 25.97 9.79 4.84
C LYS A 47 25.84 10.08 3.34
N VAL A 48 26.60 11.03 2.80
CA VAL A 48 26.66 11.28 1.35
C VAL A 48 27.18 10.06 0.59
N LYS A 49 28.23 9.40 1.09
CA LYS A 49 28.79 8.18 0.49
C LYS A 49 27.81 7.02 0.52
N GLU A 50 27.10 6.83 1.64
CA GLU A 50 26.05 5.81 1.79
C GLU A 50 24.92 6.03 0.77
N LEU A 51 24.36 7.24 0.72
CA LEU A 51 23.26 7.57 -0.20
C LEU A 51 23.66 7.43 -1.67
N TYR A 52 24.91 7.78 -2.00
CA TYR A 52 25.43 7.61 -3.35
C TYR A 52 25.67 6.13 -3.70
N ARG A 53 26.22 5.32 -2.80
CA ARG A 53 26.46 3.88 -3.02
C ARG A 53 25.16 3.09 -3.19
N ARG A 54 24.08 3.50 -2.49
CA ARG A 54 22.73 2.92 -2.70
C ARG A 54 22.20 3.15 -4.12
N ARG A 55 22.62 4.22 -4.80
CA ARG A 55 22.26 4.46 -6.21
C ARG A 55 23.18 3.76 -7.19
N PHE A 56 24.47 3.77 -6.89
CA PHE A 56 25.50 3.28 -7.78
C PHE A 56 26.30 2.23 -7.00
N PRO A 57 25.78 0.99 -6.89
CA PRO A 57 26.52 -0.11 -6.27
C PRO A 57 27.80 -0.31 -7.07
N THR A 58 28.94 -0.06 -6.44
CA THR A 58 30.24 -0.39 -7.02
C THR A 58 30.33 -1.91 -7.01
N LYS A 59 30.50 -2.55 -8.18
CA LYS A 59 30.89 -3.97 -8.23
C LYS A 59 32.24 -4.08 -7.51
N MET A 60 32.29 -4.83 -6.42
CA MET A 60 33.55 -5.15 -5.76
C MET A 60 34.35 -6.06 -6.68
N VAL A 61 35.46 -5.54 -7.19
CA VAL A 61 36.56 -6.36 -7.69
C VAL A 61 37.33 -6.82 -6.47
N SER A 62 37.50 -8.14 -6.35
CA SER A 62 38.31 -8.78 -5.31
C SER A 62 39.78 -8.36 -5.44
N PRO A 63 40.50 -8.12 -4.33
CA PRO A 63 41.91 -7.75 -4.39
C PRO A 63 42.77 -9.02 -4.47
N VAL A 64 43.11 -9.46 -5.69
CA VAL A 64 44.26 -10.34 -5.93
C VAL A 64 44.91 -9.90 -7.26
N ASP A 65 46.23 -9.79 -7.20
CA ASP A 65 47.21 -9.56 -8.27
C ASP A 65 47.50 -8.13 -8.76
N LEU A 66 48.38 -7.49 -7.99
CA LEU A 66 49.45 -6.64 -8.53
C LEU A 66 50.45 -7.50 -9.32
N ALA A 67 50.40 -7.46 -10.66
CA ALA A 67 51.57 -7.58 -11.53
C ALA A 67 51.23 -7.17 -12.98
N VAL A 68 52.13 -6.42 -13.60
CA VAL A 68 52.11 -5.89 -14.98
C VAL A 68 53.43 -6.37 -15.63
N PRO A 69 53.65 -6.43 -16.96
CA PRO A 69 52.84 -6.93 -18.09
C PRO A 69 53.63 -7.97 -18.97
N GLY A 70 52.98 -8.67 -19.89
CA GLY A 70 53.65 -9.46 -20.96
C GLY A 70 52.63 -10.27 -21.78
N VAL A 71 52.14 -9.82 -22.94
CA VAL A 71 52.71 -10.01 -24.30
C VAL A 71 52.37 -11.39 -24.93
N HIS A 72 51.59 -11.32 -26.02
CA HIS A 72 51.36 -12.26 -27.15
C HIS A 72 50.43 -13.51 -27.03
N SER A 73 49.32 -13.41 -27.79
CA SER A 73 48.92 -14.22 -28.96
C SER A 73 48.89 -15.77 -28.96
N THR A 74 47.74 -16.26 -29.44
CA THR A 74 47.49 -17.39 -30.38
C THR A 74 47.63 -18.86 -29.95
N SER A 75 46.48 -19.55 -30.06
CA SER A 75 46.21 -20.85 -30.71
C SER A 75 46.77 -22.19 -30.18
N SER A 76 45.88 -23.19 -30.33
CA SER A 76 46.08 -24.62 -30.60
C SER A 76 46.49 -25.60 -29.47
N LEU A 77 45.50 -26.46 -29.14
CA LEU A 77 45.55 -27.93 -28.93
C LEU A 77 46.62 -28.67 -29.78
N PRO A 78 46.78 -30.02 -29.67
CA PRO A 78 46.67 -30.98 -28.54
C PRO A 78 47.78 -32.07 -28.60
N GLY A 79 47.63 -33.13 -27.80
CA GLY A 79 48.27 -34.45 -28.03
C GLY A 79 49.39 -34.74 -27.05
N GLY A 80 49.66 -35.97 -26.62
CA GLY A 80 49.13 -37.29 -26.92
C GLY A 80 49.67 -38.22 -25.81
N LEU A 81 48.96 -39.28 -25.46
CA LEU A 81 49.14 -40.65 -25.96
C LEU A 81 50.06 -41.51 -25.09
N THR A 82 49.75 -42.81 -25.15
CA THR A 82 50.54 -44.00 -24.76
C THR A 82 50.44 -44.42 -23.29
N ALA A 83 50.37 -45.70 -22.92
CA ALA A 83 50.25 -46.99 -23.64
C ALA A 83 50.20 -48.07 -22.53
N LEU A 84 49.24 -49.00 -22.56
CA LEU A 84 49.36 -50.42 -22.98
C LEU A 84 49.73 -51.44 -21.88
N GLY A 85 48.97 -52.56 -21.93
CA GLY A 85 49.38 -53.92 -21.56
C GLY A 85 48.82 -54.43 -20.23
N PHE A 86 48.36 -55.68 -20.07
CA PHE A 86 48.18 -56.81 -20.98
C PHE A 86 47.40 -57.92 -20.20
N ASP A 87 46.46 -58.59 -20.88
CA ASP A 87 45.97 -59.98 -20.76
C ASP A 87 45.35 -60.63 -19.51
N GLY A 88 44.31 -61.46 -19.80
CA GLY A 88 44.17 -62.79 -19.18
C GLY A 88 42.75 -63.33 -18.84
N HIS A 89 41.99 -63.75 -19.86
CA HIS A 89 41.02 -64.89 -19.92
C HIS A 89 39.83 -65.09 -18.95
N GLY A 90 38.65 -65.39 -19.55
CA GLY A 90 37.67 -66.37 -19.03
C GLY A 90 36.19 -65.91 -18.94
N SER A 91 35.34 -66.41 -19.83
CA SER A 91 33.86 -66.26 -19.83
C SER A 91 33.17 -67.27 -18.86
N PRO A 92 31.82 -67.36 -18.74
CA PRO A 92 30.73 -66.48 -19.17
C PRO A 92 29.73 -66.11 -18.03
N SER A 93 28.92 -65.07 -18.29
CA SER A 93 27.63 -64.71 -17.64
C SER A 93 26.67 -65.92 -17.50
N PRO A 94 25.65 -65.95 -16.59
CA PRO A 94 24.59 -64.92 -16.56
C PRO A 94 23.85 -64.61 -15.23
N LEU A 95 23.32 -63.38 -15.22
CA LEU A 95 22.05 -62.92 -14.64
C LEU A 95 21.86 -62.77 -13.11
N SER A 96 21.24 -61.61 -12.83
CA SER A 96 20.36 -61.24 -11.70
C SER A 96 20.98 -60.60 -10.45
N LEU A 97 20.72 -59.27 -10.36
CA LEU A 97 20.37 -58.45 -9.19
C LEU A 97 21.19 -58.60 -7.89
N PRO A 98 21.78 -57.52 -7.36
CA PRO A 98 22.14 -57.48 -5.96
C PRO A 98 21.24 -56.53 -5.16
N VAL A 99 20.66 -57.08 -4.09
CA VAL A 99 20.26 -56.35 -2.89
C VAL A 99 21.26 -56.69 -1.78
N SER A 100 21.85 -55.62 -1.22
CA SER A 100 22.47 -55.47 0.11
C SER A 100 23.74 -56.24 0.49
N LEU A 101 24.83 -55.51 0.80
CA LEU A 101 25.45 -55.41 2.15
C LEU A 101 26.72 -54.52 2.19
N LEU A 102 26.85 -53.81 3.30
CA LEU A 102 27.87 -52.90 3.87
C LEU A 102 29.37 -52.94 3.43
N GLY A 103 29.87 -51.75 3.03
CA GLY A 103 31.08 -51.03 3.55
C GLY A 103 32.48 -51.34 2.96
N PRO A 104 33.54 -50.48 3.16
CA PRO A 104 33.57 -49.06 3.58
C PRO A 104 34.60 -48.15 2.81
N LYS A 105 34.45 -46.81 2.95
CA LYS A 105 35.43 -45.69 2.72
C LYS A 105 35.87 -45.46 1.25
N HIS A 106 36.11 -44.26 0.72
CA HIS A 106 36.27 -42.86 1.16
C HIS A 106 36.14 -42.05 -0.14
N GLU A 107 35.49 -40.88 -0.19
CA GLU A 107 35.86 -39.76 -1.09
C GLU A 107 35.00 -38.53 -0.77
N LEU A 108 35.62 -37.36 -0.92
CA LEU A 108 35.25 -36.06 -0.36
C LEU A 108 33.94 -35.50 -0.92
N GLY A 109 32.93 -35.36 -0.05
CA GLY A 109 31.70 -34.63 -0.34
C GLY A 109 31.87 -33.12 -0.12
N LEU A 110 31.83 -32.34 -1.21
CA LEU A 110 31.43 -30.94 -1.15
C LEU A 110 29.93 -30.88 -0.85
N PRO A 111 29.44 -30.09 0.13
CA PRO A 111 28.02 -29.99 0.39
C PRO A 111 27.34 -29.25 -0.78
N LEU A 112 26.50 -29.98 -1.51
CA LEU A 112 25.46 -29.39 -2.36
C LEU A 112 24.62 -28.45 -1.48
N LEU A 113 24.71 -27.15 -1.77
CA LEU A 113 23.81 -26.13 -1.21
C LEU A 113 22.36 -26.51 -1.57
N PRO A 114 21.42 -26.51 -0.60
CA PRO A 114 20.02 -26.81 -0.87
C PRO A 114 19.39 -25.75 -1.79
N PRO A 115 18.36 -26.11 -2.59
CA PRO A 115 17.57 -25.12 -3.32
C PRO A 115 16.97 -24.14 -2.32
N SER A 116 16.98 -22.85 -2.67
CA SER A 116 16.75 -21.69 -1.78
C SER A 116 15.81 -21.97 -0.59
N LEU A 117 16.35 -21.81 0.63
CA LEU A 117 15.65 -21.94 1.91
C LEU A 117 14.64 -20.78 2.12
N HIS A 118 13.57 -20.75 1.35
CA HIS A 118 12.43 -19.91 1.68
C HIS A 118 11.52 -20.70 2.65
N PRO A 119 11.19 -20.15 3.84
CA PRO A 119 10.26 -20.81 4.72
C PRO A 119 8.92 -20.97 4.00
N VAL A 120 8.38 -22.19 4.02
CA VAL A 120 7.08 -22.52 3.41
C VAL A 120 5.99 -21.63 4.02
N HIS A 121 6.10 -21.35 5.31
CA HIS A 121 5.20 -20.48 6.07
C HIS A 121 6.00 -19.38 6.75
N PRO A 122 6.25 -18.25 6.08
CA PRO A 122 6.87 -17.10 6.71
C PRO A 122 5.91 -16.46 7.72
N ASP A 123 6.45 -15.81 8.76
CA ASP A 123 5.68 -15.06 9.78
C ASP A 123 5.11 -13.74 9.21
N ILE A 124 4.47 -13.80 8.05
CA ILE A 124 3.83 -12.67 7.39
C ILE A 124 2.48 -12.42 8.05
N LYS A 125 2.16 -11.14 8.23
CA LYS A 125 0.82 -10.71 8.60
C LYS A 125 0.25 -9.88 7.48
N LEU A 126 -0.92 -10.23 6.97
CA LEU A 126 -1.63 -9.38 6.02
C LEU A 126 -2.32 -8.23 6.76
N GLN A 127 -2.34 -7.05 6.16
CA GLN A 127 -3.06 -5.90 6.69
C GLN A 127 -4.55 -6.23 6.74
N ARG A 128 -5.17 -5.90 7.88
CA ARG A 128 -6.60 -6.11 8.10
C ARG A 128 -7.41 -5.26 7.12
N LEU A 129 -8.50 -5.83 6.62
CA LEU A 129 -9.42 -5.15 5.72
C LEU A 129 -10.66 -4.77 6.53
N PRO A 130 -11.01 -3.47 6.65
CA PRO A 130 -12.08 -3.03 7.55
C PRO A 130 -13.45 -3.68 7.28
N PHE A 131 -13.73 -3.99 6.01
CA PHE A 131 -14.98 -4.60 5.57
C PHE A 131 -15.00 -6.13 5.65
N TYR A 132 -13.99 -6.76 6.24
CA TYR A 132 -13.93 -8.22 6.33
C TYR A 132 -13.46 -8.64 7.71
N ASP A 133 -14.34 -9.33 8.44
CA ASP A 133 -13.93 -10.03 9.65
C ASP A 133 -13.38 -11.40 9.27
N VAL A 134 -12.16 -11.71 9.70
CA VAL A 134 -11.56 -13.03 9.50
C VAL A 134 -12.21 -14.00 10.49
N LEU A 135 -12.86 -15.04 9.96
CA LEU A 135 -13.48 -16.12 10.74
C LEU A 135 -12.52 -17.29 10.91
N ASP A 136 -11.76 -17.62 9.86
CA ASP A 136 -10.79 -18.71 9.89
C ASP A 136 -9.68 -18.53 8.84
N GLU A 137 -8.57 -19.22 9.04
CA GLU A 137 -7.42 -19.27 8.14
C GLU A 137 -7.38 -20.64 7.45
N LEU A 138 -7.92 -20.72 6.23
CA LEU A 138 -7.99 -21.97 5.46
C LEU A 138 -6.63 -22.36 4.89
N ILE A 139 -5.83 -21.37 4.49
CA ILE A 139 -4.42 -21.52 4.13
C ILE A 139 -3.67 -20.33 4.74
N LYS A 140 -2.78 -20.63 5.69
CA LYS A 140 -1.87 -19.64 6.27
C LYS A 140 -0.98 -18.99 5.22
N PRO A 141 -0.46 -17.77 5.46
CA PRO A 141 0.53 -17.16 4.56
C PRO A 141 1.62 -18.16 4.16
N THR A 142 1.64 -18.48 2.86
CA THR A 142 2.47 -19.52 2.28
C THR A 142 3.24 -18.94 1.11
N SER A 143 4.55 -19.13 1.13
CA SER A 143 5.45 -18.63 0.08
C SER A 143 5.08 -19.24 -1.27
N LEU A 144 5.01 -18.42 -2.31
CA LEU A 144 4.90 -18.91 -3.68
C LEU A 144 6.23 -19.55 -4.08
N ALA A 145 6.22 -20.86 -4.34
CA ALA A 145 7.42 -21.62 -4.66
C ALA A 145 8.07 -21.11 -5.96
N THR A 146 9.36 -20.80 -5.91
CA THR A 146 10.10 -20.27 -7.06
C THR A 146 11.17 -21.26 -7.53
N ASP A 147 11.07 -21.69 -8.77
CA ASP A 147 12.14 -22.37 -9.50
C ASP A 147 12.91 -21.36 -10.35
N ASN A 148 14.15 -21.06 -9.97
CA ASN A 148 14.99 -20.10 -10.70
C ASN A 148 15.34 -20.53 -12.13
N SER A 149 15.08 -21.77 -12.51
CA SER A 149 15.32 -22.26 -13.87
C SER A 149 14.27 -21.78 -14.89
N GLN A 150 13.07 -21.38 -14.44
CA GLN A 150 11.97 -20.99 -15.30
C GLN A 150 11.49 -19.57 -15.01
N ARG A 151 11.17 -18.80 -16.06
CA ARG A 151 10.59 -17.46 -15.89
C ARG A 151 9.13 -17.51 -15.44
N PHE A 152 8.38 -18.46 -15.97
CA PHE A 152 6.98 -18.69 -15.62
C PHE A 152 6.92 -19.75 -14.53
N GLN A 153 6.21 -19.45 -13.46
CA GLN A 153 6.06 -20.28 -12.29
C GLN A 153 4.62 -20.76 -12.19
N GLU A 154 4.42 -21.98 -11.72
CA GLU A 154 3.11 -22.52 -11.41
C GLU A 154 3.18 -23.36 -10.13
N THR A 155 2.21 -23.19 -9.24
CA THR A 155 2.13 -23.97 -8.01
C THR A 155 0.68 -24.27 -7.67
N CYS A 156 0.44 -25.49 -7.17
CA CYS A 156 -0.87 -25.95 -6.74
C CYS A 156 -0.97 -25.98 -5.21
N TYR A 157 -2.05 -25.44 -4.69
CA TYR A 157 -2.40 -25.43 -3.27
C TYR A 157 -3.75 -26.11 -3.08
N ALA A 158 -3.98 -26.68 -1.89
CA ALA A 158 -5.24 -27.31 -1.56
C ALA A 158 -5.70 -26.94 -0.15
N PHE A 159 -7.01 -26.85 0.04
CA PHE A 159 -7.65 -26.70 1.35
C PHE A 159 -8.97 -27.48 1.39
N ALA A 160 -9.39 -27.89 2.59
CA ALA A 160 -10.68 -28.52 2.82
C ALA A 160 -11.56 -27.62 3.71
N LEU A 161 -12.87 -27.72 3.56
CA LEU A 161 -13.83 -27.04 4.41
C LEU A 161 -14.37 -27.99 5.48
N THR A 162 -14.56 -27.48 6.69
CA THR A 162 -15.26 -28.22 7.75
C THR A 162 -16.79 -28.15 7.53
N PRO A 163 -17.58 -29.06 8.11
CA PRO A 163 -19.05 -29.00 8.03
C PRO A 163 -19.61 -27.65 8.50
N GLN A 164 -19.04 -27.08 9.56
CA GLN A 164 -19.44 -25.79 10.10
C GLN A 164 -19.17 -24.65 9.10
N GLN A 165 -18.01 -24.64 8.45
CA GLN A 165 -17.67 -23.62 7.46
C GLN A 165 -18.57 -23.71 6.22
N VAL A 166 -18.86 -24.94 5.74
CA VAL A 166 -19.81 -25.16 4.64
C VAL A 166 -21.19 -24.58 5.00
N GLN A 167 -21.70 -24.88 6.20
CA GLN A 167 -22.97 -24.36 6.69
C GLN A 167 -22.95 -22.83 6.82
N GLN A 168 -21.86 -22.25 7.33
CA GLN A 168 -21.71 -20.79 7.46
C GLN A 168 -21.76 -20.09 6.09
N ILE A 169 -21.10 -20.64 5.08
CA ILE A 169 -21.14 -20.08 3.73
C ILE A 169 -22.55 -20.25 3.15
N SER A 170 -23.11 -21.47 3.15
CA SER A 170 -24.40 -21.75 2.50
C SER A 170 -25.57 -20.98 3.11
N SER A 171 -25.56 -20.79 4.44
CA SER A 171 -26.61 -20.02 5.14
C SER A 171 -26.47 -18.50 4.99
N SER A 172 -25.32 -18.01 4.50
CA SER A 172 -25.06 -16.57 4.32
C SER A 172 -25.43 -16.05 2.93
N MET A 173 -26.04 -16.90 2.10
CA MET A 173 -26.45 -16.55 0.74
C MET A 173 -27.61 -15.57 0.79
N ASP A 174 -27.41 -14.38 0.24
CA ASP A 174 -28.46 -13.39 0.07
C ASP A 174 -29.06 -13.50 -1.35
N ILE A 175 -30.37 -13.71 -1.39
CA ILE A 175 -31.17 -13.89 -2.63
C ILE A 175 -31.86 -12.57 -3.02
N SER A 176 -31.73 -11.51 -2.20
CA SER A 176 -32.45 -10.24 -2.43
C SER A 176 -31.93 -9.42 -3.63
N GLY A 177 -30.78 -9.77 -4.21
CA GLY A 177 -30.18 -9.07 -5.35
C GLY A 177 -30.16 -9.86 -6.66
N THR A 178 -29.92 -9.17 -7.79
CA THR A 178 -29.71 -9.76 -9.13
C THR A 178 -28.40 -10.56 -9.27
N LYS A 179 -27.58 -10.63 -8.21
CA LYS A 179 -26.39 -11.50 -8.10
C LYS A 179 -26.48 -12.28 -6.80
N CYS A 180 -26.17 -13.58 -6.84
CA CYS A 180 -25.88 -14.36 -5.63
C CYS A 180 -24.64 -13.77 -4.96
N ASP A 181 -24.85 -13.15 -3.80
CA ASP A 181 -23.76 -12.68 -2.94
C ASP A 181 -23.80 -13.43 -1.61
N PHE A 182 -22.63 -13.76 -1.10
CA PHE A 182 -22.50 -14.48 0.17
C PHE A 182 -21.91 -13.52 1.18
N ALA A 183 -22.57 -13.31 2.31
CA ALA A 183 -21.98 -12.49 3.38
C ALA A 183 -20.76 -13.19 4.00
N VAL A 184 -20.71 -14.53 4.01
CA VAL A 184 -19.53 -15.32 4.39
C VAL A 184 -18.85 -15.85 3.14
N GLN A 185 -17.56 -15.50 2.96
CA GLN A 185 -16.82 -15.69 1.72
C GLN A 185 -15.50 -16.43 1.95
N VAL A 186 -15.03 -17.13 0.92
CA VAL A 186 -13.64 -17.59 0.82
C VAL A 186 -12.84 -16.52 0.07
N GLN A 187 -11.86 -15.94 0.75
CA GLN A 187 -11.07 -14.82 0.27
C GLN A 187 -9.60 -15.24 0.06
N LEU A 188 -9.13 -15.15 -1.19
CA LEU A 188 -7.74 -15.34 -1.57
C LEU A 188 -7.01 -13.99 -1.59
N ARG A 189 -5.83 -13.94 -0.96
CA ARG A 189 -4.98 -12.74 -0.89
C ARG A 189 -3.55 -13.07 -1.28
N PHE A 190 -2.87 -12.09 -1.87
CA PHE A 190 -1.45 -12.15 -2.23
C PHE A 190 -0.72 -10.96 -1.65
N CYS A 191 0.54 -11.13 -1.29
CA CYS A 191 1.39 -10.06 -0.78
C CYS A 191 2.87 -10.32 -1.07
N LEU A 192 3.71 -9.33 -0.77
CA LEU A 192 5.15 -9.52 -0.71
C LEU A 192 5.51 -10.37 0.53
N SER A 193 6.56 -11.17 0.41
CA SER A 193 7.08 -11.98 1.52
C SER A 193 7.99 -11.19 2.46
N GLU A 194 7.48 -10.06 2.97
CA GLU A 194 8.17 -9.20 3.93
C GLU A 194 7.55 -9.36 5.32
N THR A 195 8.41 -9.52 6.35
CA THR A 195 7.99 -9.75 7.74
C THR A 195 8.19 -8.53 8.64
N SER A 196 8.74 -7.44 8.12
CA SER A 196 9.04 -6.21 8.87
C SER A 196 7.78 -5.43 9.26
N CYS A 197 6.68 -5.62 8.53
CA CYS A 197 5.40 -4.96 8.79
C CYS A 197 4.23 -5.78 8.22
N PRO A 198 2.99 -5.48 8.64
CA PRO A 198 1.81 -6.03 7.97
C PRO A 198 1.78 -5.63 6.50
N GLN A 199 1.46 -6.58 5.63
CA GLN A 199 1.55 -6.44 4.18
C GLN A 199 0.21 -6.04 3.57
N GLU A 200 0.23 -5.04 2.68
CA GLU A 200 -0.90 -4.76 1.79
C GLU A 200 -1.05 -5.85 0.72
N ASP A 201 -2.24 -5.96 0.11
CA ASP A 201 -2.42 -6.85 -1.03
C ASP A 201 -1.50 -6.43 -2.18
N HIS A 202 -0.70 -7.37 -2.66
CA HIS A 202 0.19 -7.16 -3.79
C HIS A 202 0.21 -8.40 -4.68
N PHE A 203 -0.25 -8.25 -5.92
CA PHE A 203 -0.18 -9.32 -6.91
C PHE A 203 1.23 -9.45 -7.50
N PRO A 204 1.71 -10.69 -7.71
CA PRO A 204 2.84 -10.95 -8.60
C PRO A 204 2.57 -10.53 -10.05
N SER A 205 3.62 -10.30 -10.83
CA SER A 205 3.51 -10.03 -12.26
C SER A 205 2.86 -11.20 -13.02
N ASN A 206 2.01 -10.87 -14.00
CA ASN A 206 1.27 -11.82 -14.84
C ASN A 206 0.48 -12.88 -14.05
N LEU A 207 -0.03 -12.52 -12.88
CA LEU A 207 -0.82 -13.42 -12.03
C LEU A 207 -2.03 -14.00 -12.80
N CYS A 208 -2.12 -15.32 -12.79
CA CYS A 208 -3.25 -16.13 -13.20
C CYS A 208 -3.63 -17.07 -12.05
N VAL A 209 -4.93 -17.26 -11.82
CA VAL A 209 -5.44 -18.12 -10.76
C VAL A 209 -6.53 -19.02 -11.34
N LYS A 210 -6.48 -20.32 -11.03
CA LYS A 210 -7.56 -21.27 -11.29
C LYS A 210 -7.99 -21.90 -9.96
N VAL A 211 -9.29 -22.00 -9.73
CA VAL A 211 -9.87 -22.66 -8.56
C VAL A 211 -10.72 -23.82 -9.06
N ASN A 212 -10.42 -25.05 -8.63
CA ASN A 212 -11.08 -26.27 -9.09
C ASN A 212 -11.13 -26.37 -10.62
N SER A 213 -9.98 -26.12 -11.27
CA SER A 213 -9.81 -26.08 -12.74
C SER A 213 -10.54 -24.95 -13.48
N LYS A 214 -11.33 -24.12 -12.79
CA LYS A 214 -12.01 -22.96 -13.39
C LYS A 214 -11.16 -21.69 -13.24
N PRO A 215 -11.00 -20.87 -14.30
CA PRO A 215 -10.26 -19.61 -14.21
C PRO A 215 -10.96 -18.63 -13.26
N CYS A 216 -10.19 -17.96 -12.42
CA CYS A 216 -10.67 -16.94 -11.50
C CYS A 216 -10.61 -15.55 -12.15
N ASN A 217 -11.70 -14.78 -12.02
CA ASN A 217 -11.77 -13.42 -12.51
C ASN A 217 -10.98 -12.47 -11.60
N LEU A 218 -9.85 -11.99 -12.10
CA LEU A 218 -9.03 -11.00 -11.42
C LEU A 218 -9.50 -9.57 -11.78
N PRO A 219 -9.20 -8.56 -10.93
CA PRO A 219 -9.51 -7.17 -11.26
C PRO A 219 -9.02 -6.75 -12.66
N GLY A 220 -9.78 -5.89 -13.34
CA GLY A 220 -9.39 -5.37 -14.65
C GLY A 220 -8.09 -4.55 -14.59
N TYR A 221 -7.38 -4.46 -15.72
CA TYR A 221 -6.19 -3.61 -15.82
C TYR A 221 -6.58 -2.14 -15.76
N LEU A 222 -5.76 -1.33 -15.08
CA LEU A 222 -5.89 0.12 -15.15
C LEU A 222 -5.37 0.62 -16.50
N PRO A 223 -5.98 1.66 -17.09
CA PRO A 223 -5.46 2.27 -18.30
C PRO A 223 -4.03 2.79 -18.08
N PRO A 224 -3.14 2.68 -19.08
CA PRO A 224 -1.76 3.14 -18.94
C PRO A 224 -1.72 4.64 -18.64
N THR A 225 -1.01 5.05 -17.60
CA THR A 225 -0.86 6.48 -17.26
C THR A 225 0.12 7.20 -18.18
N LYS A 226 0.99 6.47 -18.88
CA LYS A 226 2.02 6.96 -19.81
C LYS A 226 2.34 5.90 -20.86
N ASN A 227 2.80 6.33 -22.04
CA ASN A 227 3.26 5.43 -23.10
C ASN A 227 4.44 4.56 -22.62
N GLY A 228 4.37 3.25 -22.83
CA GLY A 228 5.41 2.29 -22.46
C GLY A 228 5.39 1.76 -21.02
N VAL A 229 4.41 2.16 -20.20
CA VAL A 229 4.22 1.56 -18.87
C VAL A 229 3.31 0.34 -18.99
N GLU A 230 3.78 -0.83 -18.50
CA GLU A 230 2.96 -2.04 -18.50
C GLU A 230 1.66 -1.83 -17.71
N PRO A 231 0.51 -2.31 -18.25
CA PRO A 231 -0.76 -2.22 -17.53
C PRO A 231 -0.66 -2.95 -16.19
N LYS A 232 -0.85 -2.21 -15.09
CA LYS A 232 -0.86 -2.81 -13.75
C LYS A 232 -2.28 -3.11 -13.30
N ARG A 233 -2.49 -4.33 -12.84
CA ARG A 233 -3.73 -4.73 -12.17
C ARG A 233 -3.75 -4.17 -10.74
N PRO A 234 -4.84 -3.54 -10.26
CA PRO A 234 -4.93 -3.10 -8.88
C PRO A 234 -4.96 -4.33 -7.97
N SER A 235 -4.03 -4.40 -7.03
CA SER A 235 -3.95 -5.50 -6.07
C SER A 235 -5.03 -5.34 -4.99
N ARG A 236 -5.85 -6.36 -4.83
CA ARG A 236 -7.03 -6.41 -3.95
C ARG A 236 -7.30 -7.86 -3.51
N PRO A 237 -8.00 -8.08 -2.38
CA PRO A 237 -8.51 -9.41 -2.06
C PRO A 237 -9.41 -9.95 -3.18
N ILE A 238 -9.38 -11.27 -3.39
CA ILE A 238 -10.14 -11.95 -4.43
C ILE A 238 -11.18 -12.85 -3.75
N ASN A 239 -12.47 -12.58 -3.99
CA ASN A 239 -13.54 -13.48 -3.58
C ASN A 239 -13.59 -14.68 -4.54
N ILE A 240 -13.26 -15.87 -4.04
CA ILE A 240 -13.27 -17.12 -4.82
C ILE A 240 -14.45 -18.03 -4.48
N THR A 241 -15.39 -17.58 -3.65
CA THR A 241 -16.49 -18.38 -3.10
C THR A 241 -17.30 -19.11 -4.16
N SER A 242 -17.61 -18.45 -5.28
CA SER A 242 -18.39 -19.03 -6.39
C SER A 242 -17.68 -20.16 -7.15
N LEU A 243 -16.36 -20.32 -6.96
CA LEU A 243 -15.55 -21.36 -7.59
C LEU A 243 -15.23 -22.50 -6.61
N VAL A 244 -15.49 -22.30 -5.32
CA VAL A 244 -15.25 -23.28 -4.25
C VAL A 244 -16.34 -24.34 -4.26
N ARG A 245 -15.93 -25.60 -4.10
CA ARG A 245 -16.83 -26.72 -3.81
C ARG A 245 -17.19 -26.65 -2.32
N LEU A 246 -18.47 -26.41 -2.04
CA LEU A 246 -19.04 -26.46 -0.69
C LEU A 246 -19.28 -27.93 -0.29
N SER A 247 -18.19 -28.69 -0.15
CA SER A 247 -18.19 -30.09 0.24
C SER A 247 -17.14 -30.34 1.30
N THR A 248 -17.45 -31.24 2.22
CA THR A 248 -16.53 -31.71 3.28
C THR A 248 -15.75 -32.95 2.87
N THR A 249 -16.14 -33.61 1.77
CA THR A 249 -15.55 -34.88 1.32
C THR A 249 -14.52 -34.69 0.21
N VAL A 250 -14.48 -33.53 -0.42
CA VAL A 250 -13.59 -33.24 -1.56
C VAL A 250 -12.82 -31.94 -1.29
N PRO A 251 -11.48 -31.95 -1.38
CA PRO A 251 -10.70 -30.73 -1.21
C PRO A 251 -10.91 -29.76 -2.39
N ASN A 252 -10.69 -28.49 -2.10
CA ASN A 252 -10.60 -27.42 -3.08
C ASN A 252 -9.15 -27.25 -3.50
N THR A 253 -8.92 -27.05 -4.80
CA THR A 253 -7.58 -26.81 -5.35
C THR A 253 -7.46 -25.42 -5.93
N ILE A 254 -6.32 -24.77 -5.72
CA ILE A 254 -5.96 -23.46 -6.26
C ILE A 254 -4.65 -23.61 -7.01
N VAL A 255 -4.67 -23.40 -8.32
CA VAL A 255 -3.46 -23.31 -9.15
C VAL A 255 -3.15 -21.83 -9.36
N VAL A 256 -1.96 -21.42 -8.96
CA VAL A 256 -1.46 -20.05 -9.12
C VAL A 256 -0.33 -20.09 -10.11
N SER A 257 -0.39 -19.26 -11.14
CA SER A 257 0.69 -19.09 -12.11
C SER A 257 1.12 -17.62 -12.19
N TRP A 258 2.41 -17.35 -12.23
CA TRP A 258 2.96 -15.98 -12.23
C TRP A 258 4.32 -15.91 -12.91
N THR A 259 4.83 -14.69 -13.12
CA THR A 259 6.19 -14.47 -13.61
C THR A 259 7.14 -14.13 -12.46
N LEU A 260 8.31 -14.79 -12.44
CA LEU A 260 9.35 -14.55 -11.45
C LEU A 260 9.88 -13.11 -11.53
N GLU A 261 9.98 -12.43 -10.40
CA GLU A 261 10.56 -11.09 -10.27
C GLU A 261 11.85 -11.17 -9.43
N ILE A 262 12.99 -10.82 -10.03
CA ILE A 262 14.29 -10.87 -9.34
C ILE A 262 14.26 -9.94 -8.12
N GLY A 263 14.60 -10.49 -6.95
CA GLY A 263 14.67 -9.74 -5.69
C GLY A 263 13.31 -9.53 -5.01
N ARG A 264 12.24 -10.17 -5.49
CA ARG A 264 10.92 -10.15 -4.83
C ARG A 264 10.39 -11.56 -4.65
N SER A 265 10.04 -11.85 -3.40
CA SER A 265 9.33 -13.08 -3.04
C SER A 265 7.89 -12.71 -2.69
N PHE A 266 6.96 -13.59 -3.02
CA PHE A 266 5.53 -13.38 -2.81
C PHE A 266 4.95 -14.52 -1.98
N SER A 267 3.86 -14.23 -1.29
CA SER A 267 3.10 -15.21 -0.52
C SER A 267 1.61 -15.09 -0.84
N MET A 268 0.90 -16.20 -0.68
CA MET A 268 -0.56 -16.23 -0.73
C MET A 268 -1.16 -16.71 0.60
N ALA A 269 -2.40 -16.34 0.85
CA ALA A 269 -3.19 -16.85 1.97
C ALA A 269 -4.66 -16.97 1.57
N VAL A 270 -5.38 -17.88 2.22
CA VAL A 270 -6.81 -18.10 2.02
C VAL A 270 -7.51 -18.01 3.36
N TYR A 271 -8.51 -17.14 3.43
CA TYR A 271 -9.29 -16.89 4.64
C TYR A 271 -10.76 -17.19 4.41
N LEU A 272 -11.42 -17.68 5.45
CA LEU A 272 -12.87 -17.57 5.57
C LEU A 272 -13.18 -16.23 6.23
N VAL A 273 -13.98 -15.41 5.58
CA VAL A 273 -14.28 -14.04 6.05
C VAL A 273 -15.78 -13.77 6.07
N ARG A 274 -16.22 -12.87 6.93
CA ARG A 274 -17.55 -12.24 6.85
C ARG A 274 -17.40 -10.82 6.32
N GLN A 275 -18.02 -10.54 5.17
CA GLN A 275 -18.12 -9.18 4.65
C GLN A 275 -19.03 -8.34 5.54
N GLN A 276 -18.59 -7.14 5.84
CA GLN A 276 -19.27 -6.18 6.69
C GLN A 276 -19.86 -5.04 5.85
N THR A 277 -20.91 -4.42 6.38
CA THR A 277 -21.55 -3.26 5.75
C THR A 277 -21.01 -1.94 6.28
N SER A 278 -21.19 -0.87 5.53
CA SER A 278 -20.88 0.50 6.00
C SER A 278 -21.58 0.84 7.30
N THR A 279 -22.84 0.43 7.47
CA THR A 279 -23.60 0.58 8.73
C THR A 279 -22.89 -0.08 9.91
N THR A 280 -22.37 -1.30 9.72
CA THR A 280 -21.64 -2.02 10.78
C THR A 280 -20.33 -1.31 11.13
N LEU A 281 -19.58 -0.84 10.12
CA LEU A 281 -18.34 -0.09 10.35
C LEU A 281 -18.60 1.27 11.01
N LEU A 282 -19.72 1.92 10.71
CA LEU A 282 -20.15 3.15 11.38
C LEU A 282 -20.49 2.91 12.85
N GLN A 283 -21.21 1.83 13.16
CA GLN A 283 -21.49 1.44 14.55
C GLN A 283 -20.18 1.17 15.31
N ARG A 284 -19.25 0.43 14.70
CA ARG A 284 -17.92 0.19 15.27
C ARG A 284 -17.13 1.48 15.47
N LEU A 285 -17.20 2.44 14.55
CA LEU A 285 -16.54 3.74 14.69
C LEU A 285 -17.13 4.53 15.86
N ARG A 286 -18.46 4.56 16.00
CA ARG A 286 -19.13 5.19 17.15
C ARG A 286 -18.75 4.51 18.47
N ALA A 287 -18.64 3.18 18.48
CA ALA A 287 -18.24 2.41 19.65
C ALA A 287 -16.79 2.67 20.10
N LYS A 288 -15.90 3.15 19.20
CA LYS A 288 -14.56 3.64 19.60
C LYS A 288 -14.62 4.90 20.48
N GLY A 289 -15.76 5.60 20.50
CA GLY A 289 -15.97 6.82 21.26
C GLY A 289 -15.65 8.10 20.49
N ILE A 290 -16.01 9.21 21.11
CA ILE A 290 -15.76 10.56 20.59
C ILE A 290 -14.41 11.04 21.13
N ARG A 291 -13.56 11.59 20.26
CA ARG A 291 -12.27 12.14 20.67
C ARG A 291 -12.49 13.38 21.54
N ASN A 292 -11.74 13.49 22.65
CA ASN A 292 -11.82 14.66 23.54
C ASN A 292 -11.66 15.97 22.73
N PRO A 293 -12.62 16.91 22.84
CA PRO A 293 -12.59 18.23 22.19
C PRO A 293 -11.28 19.01 22.40
N ASP A 294 -10.61 18.85 23.55
CA ASP A 294 -9.37 19.56 23.90
C ASP A 294 -8.23 19.27 22.94
N HIS A 295 -8.21 18.10 22.29
CA HIS A 295 -7.22 17.81 21.26
C HIS A 295 -7.36 18.73 20.04
N SER A 296 -8.60 19.03 19.64
CA SER A 296 -8.86 19.96 18.54
C SER A 296 -8.60 21.39 18.96
N ARG A 297 -8.94 21.78 20.20
CA ARG A 297 -8.58 23.08 20.79
C ARG A 297 -7.07 23.29 20.82
N ALA A 298 -6.30 22.27 21.24
CA ALA A 298 -4.83 22.33 21.25
C ALA A 298 -4.27 22.50 19.83
N LEU A 299 -4.81 21.77 18.83
CA LEU A 299 -4.40 21.91 17.43
C LEU A 299 -4.75 23.31 16.86
N ILE A 300 -5.89 23.87 17.25
CA ILE A 300 -6.27 25.25 16.89
C ILE A 300 -5.26 26.23 17.48
N LYS A 301 -4.95 26.09 18.78
CA LYS A 301 -3.97 26.95 19.47
C LYS A 301 -2.58 26.84 18.84
N GLU A 302 -2.11 25.63 18.53
CA GLU A 302 -0.84 25.40 17.83
C GLU A 302 -0.81 26.13 16.48
N LYS A 303 -1.89 26.04 15.70
CA LYS A 303 -1.99 26.70 14.39
C LYS A 303 -2.11 28.22 14.45
N LEU A 304 -2.65 28.77 15.53
CA LEU A 304 -2.80 30.20 15.77
C LEU A 304 -1.61 30.80 16.54
N THR A 305 -0.69 29.97 17.03
CA THR A 305 0.53 30.46 17.66
C THR A 305 1.41 31.09 16.59
N ALA A 306 1.67 32.39 16.73
CA ALA A 306 2.56 33.11 15.83
C ALA A 306 4.00 32.58 15.96
N ASP A 307 4.65 32.37 14.83
CA ASP A 307 6.09 32.12 14.78
C ASP A 307 6.80 33.48 14.92
N PRO A 308 7.64 33.70 15.96
CA PRO A 308 8.31 34.97 16.18
C PRO A 308 9.24 35.37 15.02
N ASP A 309 9.67 34.42 14.20
CA ASP A 309 10.51 34.66 13.02
C ASP A 309 9.68 34.88 11.73
N SER A 310 8.34 34.85 11.82
CA SER A 310 7.42 35.05 10.68
C SER A 310 6.74 36.41 10.75
N GLU A 311 6.88 37.21 9.69
CA GLU A 311 6.17 38.49 9.53
C GLU A 311 4.65 38.32 9.38
N ILE A 312 4.20 37.13 9.01
CA ILE A 312 2.78 36.80 8.81
C ILE A 312 2.35 35.82 9.91
N ALA A 313 1.38 36.25 10.72
CA ALA A 313 0.74 35.44 11.74
C ALA A 313 -0.69 35.05 11.33
N THR A 314 -1.10 33.83 11.66
CA THR A 314 -2.48 33.39 11.44
C THR A 314 -3.35 33.86 12.59
N THR A 315 -4.19 34.87 12.36
CA THR A 315 -5.05 35.48 13.41
C THR A 315 -6.38 34.75 13.61
N SER A 316 -6.79 33.94 12.64
CA SER A 316 -8.03 33.16 12.74
C SER A 316 -8.00 31.93 11.82
N LEU A 317 -8.77 30.90 12.19
CA LEU A 317 -8.96 29.70 11.39
C LEU A 317 -10.43 29.54 11.02
N ARG A 318 -10.72 29.50 9.72
CA ARG A 318 -12.06 29.25 9.19
C ARG A 318 -12.23 27.78 8.83
N VAL A 319 -13.37 27.21 9.20
CA VAL A 319 -13.76 25.84 8.82
C VAL A 319 -15.24 25.79 8.47
N SER A 320 -15.61 24.85 7.61
CA SER A 320 -17.00 24.60 7.25
C SER A 320 -17.60 23.48 8.10
N LEU A 321 -18.88 23.66 8.47
CA LEU A 321 -19.74 22.65 9.08
C LEU A 321 -20.44 21.77 8.03
N LEU A 322 -20.18 22.03 6.74
CA LEU A 322 -20.62 21.18 5.63
C LEU A 322 -19.56 20.13 5.30
N CYS A 323 -20.04 18.95 4.91
CA CYS A 323 -19.20 17.87 4.45
C CYS A 323 -18.57 18.22 3.09
N PRO A 324 -17.24 18.16 2.93
CA PRO A 324 -16.58 18.45 1.65
C PRO A 324 -16.95 17.44 0.55
N LEU A 325 -17.36 16.22 0.93
CA LEU A 325 -17.83 15.18 0.01
C LEU A 325 -19.30 15.35 -0.38
N GLY A 326 -20.17 15.49 0.62
CA GLY A 326 -21.62 15.45 0.42
C GLY A 326 -22.27 16.81 0.21
N LYS A 327 -21.55 17.90 0.49
CA LYS A 327 -22.03 19.30 0.50
C LYS A 327 -23.23 19.56 1.43
N MET A 328 -23.60 18.55 2.22
CA MET A 328 -24.60 18.62 3.28
C MET A 328 -23.94 18.83 4.64
N ARG A 329 -24.71 19.32 5.60
CA ARG A 329 -24.25 19.51 6.99
C ARG A 329 -23.70 18.20 7.57
N LEU A 330 -22.56 18.29 8.26
CA LEU A 330 -21.95 17.15 8.94
C LEU A 330 -22.90 16.58 9.99
N LEU A 331 -23.08 15.25 9.99
CA LEU A 331 -23.80 14.54 11.04
C LEU A 331 -22.82 13.82 11.98
N ILE A 332 -21.78 13.22 11.40
CA ILE A 332 -20.69 12.58 12.16
C ILE A 332 -19.38 13.20 11.69
N PRO A 333 -18.90 14.27 12.34
CA PRO A 333 -17.66 14.95 11.98
C PRO A 333 -16.48 14.03 12.23
N CYS A 334 -15.85 13.59 11.15
CA CYS A 334 -14.78 12.62 11.17
C CYS A 334 -13.56 13.12 10.42
N ARG A 335 -12.38 12.72 10.90
CA ARG A 335 -11.10 12.86 10.20
C ARG A 335 -10.15 11.75 10.63
N ALA A 336 -9.05 11.54 9.90
CA ALA A 336 -8.01 10.63 10.38
C ALA A 336 -7.09 11.35 11.38
N LEU A 337 -6.59 10.62 12.38
CA LEU A 337 -5.61 11.11 13.36
C LEU A 337 -4.36 11.72 12.71
N THR A 338 -3.98 11.24 11.54
CA THR A 338 -2.81 11.68 10.77
C THR A 338 -3.07 12.95 9.94
N CYS A 339 -4.30 13.46 9.92
CA CYS A 339 -4.64 14.68 9.18
C CYS A 339 -4.18 15.93 9.96
N SER A 340 -3.44 16.80 9.26
CA SER A 340 -2.94 18.06 9.83
C SER A 340 -3.94 19.23 9.70
N HIS A 341 -5.11 19.01 9.10
CA HIS A 341 -6.19 20.01 8.98
C HIS A 341 -7.26 19.82 10.05
N LEU A 342 -8.04 20.87 10.30
CA LEU A 342 -9.19 20.86 11.20
C LEU A 342 -10.49 20.42 10.51
N GLN A 343 -10.64 20.72 9.21
CA GLN A 343 -11.85 20.42 8.46
C GLN A 343 -12.21 18.94 8.56
N CYS A 344 -13.40 18.64 9.06
CA CYS A 344 -13.95 17.30 9.12
C CYS A 344 -14.69 16.94 7.83
N PHE A 345 -14.88 15.65 7.60
CA PHE A 345 -15.78 15.08 6.61
C PHE A 345 -16.78 14.15 7.30
N ASP A 346 -17.92 13.88 6.65
CA ASP A 346 -18.95 13.04 7.25
C ASP A 346 -18.55 11.56 7.21
N ALA A 347 -18.52 10.92 8.38
CA ALA A 347 -18.13 9.51 8.50
C ALA A 347 -19.03 8.57 7.70
N THR A 348 -20.34 8.86 7.63
CA THR A 348 -21.33 7.98 6.98
C THR A 348 -21.03 7.90 5.49
N LEU A 349 -20.96 9.06 4.85
CA LEU A 349 -20.67 9.15 3.42
C LEU A 349 -19.28 8.61 3.11
N TYR A 350 -18.28 8.90 3.95
CA TYR A 350 -16.91 8.43 3.76
C TYR A 350 -16.81 6.90 3.77
N ILE A 351 -17.46 6.24 4.74
CA ILE A 351 -17.43 4.78 4.86
C ILE A 351 -18.24 4.15 3.71
N GLN A 352 -19.41 4.69 3.35
CA GLN A 352 -20.20 4.22 2.21
C GLN A 352 -19.44 4.29 0.87
N MET A 353 -18.68 5.35 0.64
CA MET A 353 -17.82 5.45 -0.55
C MET A 353 -16.74 4.35 -0.56
N ASN A 354 -16.13 4.09 0.60
CA ASN A 354 -15.09 3.06 0.73
C ASN A 354 -15.64 1.63 0.66
N GLU A 355 -16.91 1.41 1.02
CA GLU A 355 -17.60 0.13 0.81
C GLU A 355 -17.68 -0.21 -0.69
N LYS A 356 -18.00 0.79 -1.53
CA LYS A 356 -18.03 0.62 -3.00
C LYS A 356 -16.63 0.55 -3.61
N LYS A 357 -15.74 1.46 -3.20
CA LYS A 357 -14.36 1.55 -3.71
C LYS A 357 -13.41 1.90 -2.57
N PRO A 358 -12.75 0.92 -1.95
CA PRO A 358 -11.90 1.15 -0.78
C PRO A 358 -10.59 1.82 -1.18
N THR A 359 -10.56 3.15 -1.23
CA THR A 359 -9.36 3.94 -1.50
C THR A 359 -8.69 4.41 -0.21
N TRP A 360 -9.49 4.66 0.83
CA TRP A 360 -9.06 5.17 2.13
C TRP A 360 -8.19 6.42 2.02
N VAL A 361 -8.64 7.37 1.20
CA VAL A 361 -7.99 8.66 0.96
C VAL A 361 -8.84 9.77 1.58
N CYS A 362 -8.22 10.69 2.33
CA CYS A 362 -8.90 11.83 2.94
C CYS A 362 -9.41 12.80 1.86
N PRO A 363 -10.70 13.17 1.86
CA PRO A 363 -11.26 14.07 0.84
C PRO A 363 -10.87 15.55 1.00
N VAL A 364 -10.13 15.89 2.06
CA VAL A 364 -9.68 17.26 2.33
C VAL A 364 -8.23 17.47 1.93
N CYS A 365 -7.35 16.49 2.18
CA CYS A 365 -5.91 16.65 1.97
C CYS A 365 -5.26 15.56 1.11
N ASP A 366 -6.06 14.65 0.55
CA ASP A 366 -5.62 13.55 -0.33
C ASP A 366 -4.59 12.57 0.27
N LYS A 367 -4.31 12.67 1.58
CA LYS A 367 -3.46 11.73 2.32
C LYS A 367 -4.24 10.46 2.70
N LYS A 368 -3.52 9.38 3.01
CA LYS A 368 -4.10 8.13 3.53
C LYS A 368 -4.87 8.38 4.83
N ALA A 369 -6.11 7.92 4.86
CA ALA A 369 -7.04 7.97 5.99
C ALA A 369 -7.68 6.59 6.20
N PRO A 370 -6.88 5.58 6.61
CA PRO A 370 -7.40 4.23 6.82
C PRO A 370 -8.39 4.21 8.00
N TYR A 371 -9.33 3.27 7.97
CA TYR A 371 -10.41 3.13 8.95
C TYR A 371 -9.92 3.09 10.40
N GLU A 372 -8.78 2.45 10.64
CA GLU A 372 -8.16 2.30 11.95
C GLU A 372 -7.82 3.65 12.58
N HIS A 373 -7.47 4.64 11.75
CA HIS A 373 -7.09 5.99 12.18
C HIS A 373 -8.24 6.99 12.18
N LEU A 374 -9.46 6.60 11.79
CA LEU A 374 -10.61 7.50 11.83
C LEU A 374 -11.01 7.79 13.28
N ILE A 375 -11.27 9.06 13.54
CA ILE A 375 -11.83 9.55 14.81
C ILE A 375 -13.07 10.40 14.56
N ILE A 376 -13.97 10.43 15.55
CA ILE A 376 -15.07 11.39 15.63
C ILE A 376 -14.56 12.59 16.43
N ASP A 377 -14.59 13.78 15.84
CA ASP A 377 -14.03 14.99 16.44
C ASP A 377 -15.02 15.61 17.44
N GLY A 378 -14.69 15.56 18.73
CA GLY A 378 -15.60 16.01 19.79
C GLY A 378 -15.89 17.50 19.77
N LEU A 379 -14.92 18.33 19.38
CA LEU A 379 -15.15 19.77 19.29
C LEU A 379 -16.17 20.09 18.19
N PHE A 380 -16.05 19.44 17.02
CA PHE A 380 -17.05 19.62 15.97
C PHE A 380 -18.41 19.04 16.37
N MET A 381 -18.47 17.95 17.15
CA MET A 381 -19.74 17.46 17.70
C MET A 381 -20.43 18.51 18.58
N GLU A 382 -19.70 19.14 19.51
CA GLU A 382 -20.23 20.20 20.37
C GLU A 382 -20.74 21.40 19.55
N ILE A 383 -19.96 21.83 18.56
CA ILE A 383 -20.30 22.96 17.70
C ILE A 383 -21.53 22.66 16.84
N LEU A 384 -21.59 21.47 16.23
CA LEU A 384 -22.72 21.07 15.38
C LEU A 384 -24.03 21.00 16.16
N ASN A 385 -23.97 20.61 17.44
CA ASN A 385 -25.11 20.60 18.35
C ASN A 385 -25.52 22.01 18.81
N SER A 386 -24.59 22.97 18.81
CA SER A 386 -24.82 24.33 19.32
C SER A 386 -25.19 25.36 18.24
N CYS A 387 -24.71 25.21 17.01
CA CYS A 387 -24.95 26.16 15.91
C CYS A 387 -25.71 25.52 14.75
N VAL A 388 -27.05 25.58 14.74
CA VAL A 388 -27.87 24.96 13.68
C VAL A 388 -27.91 25.78 12.37
N ASP A 389 -27.84 27.11 12.46
CA ASP A 389 -28.09 28.02 11.34
C ASP A 389 -26.79 28.62 10.74
N CYS A 390 -25.68 27.88 10.80
CA CYS A 390 -24.42 28.32 10.22
C CYS A 390 -23.69 27.19 9.47
N ASP A 391 -23.12 27.53 8.32
CA ASP A 391 -22.35 26.60 7.47
C ASP A 391 -20.83 26.75 7.67
N GLU A 392 -20.40 27.88 8.24
CA GLU A 392 -19.00 28.18 8.50
C GLU A 392 -18.83 28.81 9.88
N ILE A 393 -17.70 28.52 10.50
CA ILE A 393 -17.28 29.12 11.76
C ILE A 393 -15.84 29.60 11.67
N GLN A 394 -15.49 30.53 12.55
CA GLN A 394 -14.14 31.06 12.68
C GLN A 394 -13.66 30.89 14.12
N PHE A 395 -12.52 30.22 14.28
CA PHE A 395 -11.78 30.15 15.54
C PHE A 395 -10.83 31.34 15.68
N LYS A 396 -10.70 31.86 16.90
CA LYS A 396 -9.75 32.93 17.27
C LYS A 396 -8.72 32.43 18.30
N GLU A 397 -7.70 33.24 18.57
CA GLU A 397 -6.56 32.90 19.44
C GLU A 397 -6.95 32.57 20.89
N ASP A 398 -8.07 33.13 21.36
CA ASP A 398 -8.66 32.84 22.67
C ASP A 398 -9.29 31.43 22.75
N GLY A 399 -9.33 30.70 21.64
CA GLY A 399 -9.93 29.37 21.53
C GLY A 399 -11.45 29.40 21.32
N ASN A 400 -12.07 30.59 21.32
CA ASN A 400 -13.49 30.74 21.04
C ASN A 400 -13.76 30.62 19.53
N TRP A 401 -14.99 30.24 19.20
CA TRP A 401 -15.48 30.16 17.84
C TRP A 401 -16.70 31.05 17.65
N TYR A 402 -16.84 31.58 16.44
CA TYR A 402 -17.93 32.48 16.05
C TYR A 402 -18.56 32.01 14.73
N PRO A 403 -19.89 31.99 14.61
CA PRO A 403 -20.57 31.76 13.33
C PRO A 403 -20.16 32.82 12.30
N MET A 404 -19.79 32.37 11.11
CA MET A 404 -19.60 33.27 9.97
C MET A 404 -20.97 33.52 9.34
N ARG A 405 -21.53 34.71 9.54
CA ARG A 405 -22.75 35.12 8.83
C ARG A 405 -22.39 35.48 7.39
N SER A 406 -23.07 34.89 6.42
CA SER A 406 -23.03 35.37 5.05
C SER A 406 -23.57 36.80 5.02
N LYS A 407 -22.75 37.76 4.56
CA LYS A 407 -23.24 39.11 4.25
C LYS A 407 -24.32 38.95 3.17
N LYS A 408 -25.60 39.07 3.55
CA LYS A 408 -26.63 39.47 2.59
C LYS A 408 -26.36 40.93 2.25
N GLU A 409 -25.60 41.20 1.19
CA GLU A 409 -25.70 42.52 0.54
C GLU A 409 -27.07 42.59 -0.13
N VAL A 410 -28.07 43.04 0.64
CA VAL A 410 -29.25 43.65 0.05
C VAL A 410 -28.90 45.13 -0.08
N THR A 411 -28.28 45.48 -1.20
CA THR A 411 -28.22 46.87 -1.63
C THR A 411 -29.60 47.19 -2.20
N GLU A 412 -30.54 47.58 -1.33
CA GLU A 412 -31.72 48.32 -1.77
C GLU A 412 -31.22 49.64 -2.32
N VAL A 413 -31.16 49.74 -3.65
CA VAL A 413 -31.01 51.03 -4.33
C VAL A 413 -32.35 51.74 -4.15
N SER A 414 -32.46 52.56 -3.11
CA SER A 414 -33.51 53.56 -3.01
C SER A 414 -33.31 54.58 -4.11
N ALA A 415 -34.00 54.39 -5.24
CA ALA A 415 -34.11 55.40 -6.29
C ALA A 415 -34.92 56.58 -5.74
N SER A 416 -34.22 57.61 -5.27
CA SER A 416 -34.80 58.93 -5.05
C SER A 416 -35.20 59.50 -6.41
N PHE A 417 -36.51 59.52 -6.68
CA PHE A 417 -37.11 60.29 -7.77
C PHE A 417 -36.81 61.77 -7.54
N ASN A 418 -35.89 62.33 -8.32
CA ASN A 418 -35.93 63.74 -8.66
C ASN A 418 -36.64 63.84 -10.01
N GLY A 419 -37.84 64.42 -9.98
CA GLY A 419 -38.53 64.82 -11.19
C GLY A 419 -37.77 65.93 -11.88
N ASP A 420 -37.64 65.81 -13.19
CA ASP A 420 -37.54 66.97 -14.05
C ASP A 420 -38.42 66.74 -15.28
N ASP A 421 -39.14 67.81 -15.60
CA ASP A 421 -40.25 67.94 -16.51
C ASP A 421 -39.72 68.14 -17.95
N GLY A 422 -40.36 67.53 -18.94
CA GLY A 422 -39.83 67.54 -20.30
C GLY A 422 -40.72 66.81 -21.29
N SER A 423 -41.80 67.48 -21.67
CA SER A 423 -42.69 67.20 -22.79
C SER A 423 -41.98 66.73 -24.07
N TYR A 424 -42.56 65.77 -24.80
CA TYR A 424 -43.03 65.92 -26.18
C TYR A 424 -43.78 64.66 -26.66
N SER A 425 -45.04 64.92 -26.94
CA SER A 425 -46.07 64.21 -27.70
C SER A 425 -45.68 63.38 -28.94
N ILE A 426 -46.40 62.24 -29.07
CA ILE A 426 -47.14 61.74 -30.26
C ILE A 426 -46.29 61.04 -31.37
N ASP A 427 -46.60 59.83 -31.88
CA ASP A 427 -47.85 59.43 -32.55
C ASP A 427 -48.08 57.90 -32.64
N PHE A 428 -49.34 57.53 -32.84
CA PHE A 428 -49.85 56.19 -33.17
C PHE A 428 -49.71 55.86 -34.66
N ASN A 429 -49.21 54.67 -35.00
CA ASN A 429 -49.84 53.74 -35.96
C ASN A 429 -49.19 52.35 -35.92
#